data_AF-A0A7X7ATU8-F1
#
_entry.id   AF-A0A7X7ATU8-F1
#
_cell.length_a   1.000
_cell.length_b   1.000
_cell.length_c   1.000
_cell.angle_alpha   90.00
_cell.angle_beta   90.00
_cell.angle_gamma   90.00
#
_symmetry.space_group_name_H-M   'P 1'
#
loop_
_entity.id
_entity.type
_entity.pdbx_description
1 polymer ?
#
loop_
_entity_poly.entity_id
_entity_poly.type
_entity_poly.pdbx_seq_one_letter_code
_entity_poly.pdbx_strand_id
1 'polypeptide(L)'
;MFTSPQNLKEKAIPLKTDASLDTLILRAADKELVLLGEASHGTHEYYLWRDKISRRLIAEHGFSFIAVEGDFASLYHLNNYVKNREGAASSAKEVLLKLHRWPTWMWSNEEVVALAEWLRTTNDIPRNMLINSFIVFIFMPGFQPSLASI
;
A
#
# COMPACT_ATOMS: atom_id res chain seq x y z
N MET A 1 1.19 31.21 -15.62
CA MET A 1 2.50 30.92 -16.23
C MET A 1 2.45 29.49 -16.74
N PHE A 2 2.38 29.27 -18.05
CA PHE A 2 2.24 27.92 -18.61
C PHE A 2 3.54 27.13 -18.39
N THR A 3 3.43 25.97 -17.76
CA THR A 3 4.53 25.00 -17.63
C THR A 3 4.88 24.47 -19.00
N SER A 4 5.96 24.98 -19.62
CA SER A 4 6.51 24.32 -20.81
C SER A 4 7.18 23.00 -20.37
N PRO A 5 7.17 21.95 -21.22
CA PRO A 5 7.86 20.69 -20.93
C PRO A 5 9.34 20.86 -20.62
N GLN A 6 9.98 21.94 -21.09
CA GLN A 6 11.39 22.21 -20.85
C GLN A 6 11.71 22.47 -19.36
N ASN A 7 10.76 22.98 -18.57
CA ASN A 7 10.98 23.31 -17.15
C ASN A 7 10.69 22.14 -16.18
N LEU A 8 10.25 20.97 -16.69
CA LEU A 8 9.96 19.81 -15.83
C LEU A 8 11.23 19.23 -15.20
N LYS A 9 12.34 19.20 -15.94
CA LYS A 9 13.62 18.66 -15.43
C LYS A 9 14.15 19.45 -14.25
N GLU A 10 14.01 20.78 -14.28
CA GLU A 10 14.47 21.68 -13.21
C GLU A 10 13.63 21.56 -11.94
N LYS A 11 12.39 21.10 -12.06
CA LYS A 11 11.45 20.92 -10.93
C LYS A 11 11.31 19.46 -10.48
N ALA A 12 11.84 18.52 -11.24
CA ALA A 12 11.79 17.10 -10.93
C ALA A 12 12.77 16.77 -9.80
N ILE A 13 12.32 15.95 -8.87
CA ILE A 13 13.17 15.36 -7.84
C ILE A 13 13.46 13.92 -8.29
N PRO A 14 14.72 13.58 -8.63
CA PRO A 14 15.07 12.22 -9.02
C PRO A 14 14.87 11.24 -7.86
N LEU A 15 14.13 10.16 -8.08
CA LEU A 15 13.96 9.08 -7.11
C LEU A 15 15.10 8.07 -7.25
N LYS A 16 16.18 8.25 -6.49
CA LYS A 16 17.36 7.37 -6.51
C LYS A 16 17.54 6.59 -5.22
N THR A 17 17.16 7.19 -4.10
CA THR A 17 17.30 6.62 -2.76
C THR A 17 16.03 6.87 -1.95
N ASP A 18 15.92 6.23 -0.79
CA ASP A 18 14.78 6.47 0.12
C ASP A 18 14.71 7.93 0.59
N ALA A 19 15.85 8.60 0.74
CA ALA A 19 15.93 10.03 1.07
C ALA A 19 15.36 10.92 -0.05
N SER A 20 15.29 10.43 -1.30
CA SER A 20 14.60 11.15 -2.38
C SER A 20 13.10 11.36 -2.10
N LEU A 21 12.52 10.55 -1.20
CA LEU A 21 11.12 10.71 -0.76
C LEU A 21 10.94 11.79 0.31
N ASP A 22 12.00 12.31 0.95
CA ASP A 22 11.89 13.21 2.10
C ASP A 22 10.99 14.42 1.81
N THR A 23 11.19 15.05 0.66
CA THR A 23 10.38 16.21 0.27
C THR A 23 8.90 15.84 0.05
N LEU A 24 8.62 14.63 -0.45
CA LEU A 24 7.26 14.15 -0.63
C LEU A 24 6.61 13.85 0.73
N ILE A 25 7.33 13.13 1.60
CA ILE A 25 6.87 12.73 2.93
C ILE A 25 6.58 13.96 3.79
N LEU A 26 7.49 14.93 3.83
CA LEU A 26 7.30 16.19 4.58
C LEU A 26 6.09 16.99 4.09
N ARG A 27 5.79 16.96 2.78
CA ARG A 27 4.60 17.63 2.22
C ARG A 27 3.28 16.89 2.50
N ALA A 28 3.36 15.59 2.77
CA ALA A 28 2.23 14.74 3.06
C ALA A 28 1.96 14.61 4.59
N ALA A 29 2.96 14.89 5.42
CA ALA A 29 2.95 14.68 6.86
C ALA A 29 1.85 15.44 7.62
N ASP A 30 1.46 16.63 7.15
CA ASP A 30 0.44 17.47 7.78
C ASP A 30 -0.97 17.21 7.22
N LYS A 31 -1.13 16.20 6.35
CA LYS A 31 -2.41 15.87 5.71
C LYS A 31 -3.13 14.78 6.48
N GLU A 32 -4.44 14.93 6.60
CA GLU A 32 -5.31 13.90 7.21
C GLU A 32 -5.46 12.67 6.30
N LEU A 33 -5.42 12.88 4.97
CA LEU A 33 -5.58 11.85 3.96
C LEU A 33 -4.56 12.03 2.84
N VAL A 34 -3.85 10.95 2.53
CA VAL A 34 -2.88 10.87 1.43
C VAL A 34 -3.31 9.75 0.49
N LEU A 35 -3.56 10.08 -0.77
CA LEU A 35 -3.98 9.13 -1.80
C LEU A 35 -2.79 8.75 -2.67
N LEU A 36 -2.45 7.46 -2.71
CA LEU A 36 -1.34 6.92 -3.51
C LEU A 36 -1.90 6.17 -4.73
N GLY A 37 -1.87 6.80 -5.89
CA GLY A 37 -2.27 6.19 -7.16
C GLY A 37 -1.14 5.44 -7.86
N GLU A 38 -1.49 4.62 -8.85
CA GLU A 38 -0.55 3.93 -9.73
C GLU A 38 -1.02 4.01 -11.19
N ALA A 39 -0.08 3.95 -12.13
CA ALA A 39 -0.42 4.06 -13.55
C ALA A 39 -0.90 2.73 -14.16
N SER A 40 -0.49 1.61 -13.55
CA SER A 40 -0.92 0.26 -13.92
C SER A 40 -0.83 -0.67 -12.72
N HIS A 41 -1.72 -1.64 -12.63
CA HIS A 41 -1.56 -2.72 -11.65
C HIS A 41 -0.49 -3.71 -12.10
N GLY A 42 0.18 -4.35 -11.15
CA GLY A 42 1.15 -5.42 -11.41
C GLY A 42 2.58 -4.94 -11.70
N THR A 43 2.84 -3.62 -11.65
CA THR A 43 4.18 -3.06 -11.82
C THR A 43 4.92 -3.01 -10.47
N HIS A 44 5.99 -3.80 -10.36
CA HIS A 44 6.81 -3.94 -9.15
C HIS A 44 7.16 -2.59 -8.50
N GLU A 45 7.62 -1.63 -9.30
CA GLU A 45 8.08 -0.34 -8.81
C GLU A 45 6.96 0.47 -8.15
N TYR A 46 5.71 0.36 -8.62
CA TYR A 46 4.59 1.06 -8.01
C TYR A 46 4.27 0.51 -6.62
N TYR A 47 4.24 -0.82 -6.45
CA TYR A 47 4.06 -1.42 -5.12
C TYR A 47 5.22 -1.09 -4.19
N LEU A 48 6.45 -1.15 -4.69
CA LEU A 48 7.65 -0.82 -3.90
C LEU A 48 7.60 0.63 -3.38
N TRP A 49 7.26 1.60 -4.23
CA TRP A 49 7.17 2.99 -3.80
C TRP A 49 6.00 3.25 -2.86
N ARG A 50 4.84 2.63 -3.11
CA ARG A 50 3.67 2.72 -2.22
C ARG A 50 3.97 2.12 -0.85
N ASP A 51 4.68 0.99 -0.79
CA ASP A 51 5.15 0.38 0.45
C ASP A 51 6.05 1.36 1.22
N LYS A 52 7.13 1.85 0.58
CA LYS A 52 8.07 2.79 1.21
C LYS A 52 7.39 4.04 1.73
N ILE A 53 6.54 4.67 0.93
CA ILE A 53 5.81 5.88 1.33
C ILE A 53 4.90 5.58 2.53
N SER A 54 4.15 4.48 2.49
CA SER A 54 3.24 4.09 3.57
C SER A 54 3.98 3.84 4.88
N ARG A 55 5.09 3.08 4.85
CA ARG A 55 5.89 2.81 6.05
C ARG A 55 6.40 4.08 6.69
N ARG A 56 6.91 5.02 5.88
CA ARG A 56 7.44 6.30 6.37
C ARG A 56 6.34 7.17 6.99
N LEU A 57 5.19 7.31 6.33
CA LEU A 57 4.06 8.06 6.89
C LEU A 57 3.59 7.47 8.24
N ILE A 58 3.58 6.14 8.37
CA ILE A 58 3.19 5.45 9.61
C ILE A 58 4.26 5.57 10.70
N ALA A 59 5.53 5.40 10.36
CA ALA A 59 6.64 5.37 11.31
C ALA A 59 7.05 6.78 11.77
N GLU A 60 7.08 7.75 10.85
CA GLU A 60 7.59 9.11 11.10
C GLU A 60 6.48 10.10 11.45
N HIS A 61 5.26 9.91 10.94
CA HIS A 61 4.18 10.92 11.02
C HIS A 61 2.88 10.41 11.63
N GLY A 62 2.85 9.19 12.17
CA GLY A 62 1.73 8.71 12.98
C GLY A 62 0.47 8.36 12.19
N PHE A 63 0.56 8.17 10.87
CA PHE A 63 -0.53 7.57 10.12
C PHE A 63 -0.84 6.18 10.71
N SER A 64 -2.12 5.89 10.88
CA SER A 64 -2.58 4.66 11.54
C SER A 64 -3.59 3.88 10.70
N PHE A 65 -3.72 4.22 9.43
CA PHE A 65 -4.69 3.61 8.51
C PHE A 65 -4.11 3.47 7.10
N ILE A 66 -4.36 2.34 6.44
CA ILE A 66 -4.11 2.17 4.99
C ILE A 66 -5.38 1.71 4.32
N ALA A 67 -5.94 2.51 3.42
CA ALA A 67 -6.99 2.07 2.54
C ALA A 67 -6.41 1.38 1.30
N VAL A 68 -6.96 0.24 0.91
CA VAL A 68 -6.61 -0.42 -0.36
C VAL A 68 -7.85 -0.79 -1.14
N GLU A 69 -7.73 -0.77 -2.46
CA GLU A 69 -8.78 -1.20 -3.38
C GLU A 69 -8.99 -2.72 -3.27
N GLY A 70 -10.13 -3.17 -2.76
CA GLY A 70 -10.40 -4.60 -2.70
C GLY A 70 -11.75 -4.91 -2.09
N ASP A 71 -12.13 -6.18 -2.13
CA ASP A 71 -13.34 -6.62 -1.47
C ASP A 71 -13.10 -6.86 0.02
N PHE A 72 -14.13 -6.56 0.82
CA PHE A 72 -14.06 -6.62 2.28
C PHE A 72 -13.73 -8.02 2.80
N ALA A 73 -14.32 -9.08 2.24
CA ALA A 73 -14.17 -10.45 2.74
C ALA A 73 -12.72 -10.92 2.62
N SER A 74 -12.09 -10.67 1.47
CA SER A 74 -10.68 -10.93 1.21
C SER A 74 -9.76 -10.22 2.20
N LEU A 75 -9.96 -8.92 2.40
CA LEU A 75 -9.07 -8.08 3.20
C LEU A 75 -9.32 -8.20 4.71
N TYR A 76 -10.48 -8.70 5.13
CA TYR A 76 -10.80 -8.95 6.53
C TYR A 76 -9.81 -9.93 7.18
N HIS A 77 -9.47 -11.02 6.48
CA HIS A 77 -8.50 -11.99 6.97
C HIS A 77 -7.09 -11.40 7.05
N LEU A 78 -6.71 -10.57 6.08
CA LEU A 78 -5.41 -9.89 6.08
C LEU A 78 -5.33 -8.87 7.23
N ASN A 79 -6.42 -8.15 7.49
CA ASN A 79 -6.52 -7.24 8.61
C ASN A 79 -6.41 -7.95 9.96
N ASN A 80 -7.06 -9.12 10.13
CA ASN A 80 -6.90 -9.93 11.34
C ASN A 80 -5.46 -10.42 11.50
N TYR A 81 -4.82 -10.80 10.39
CA TYR A 81 -3.41 -11.17 10.38
C TYR A 81 -2.48 -10.02 10.80
N VAL A 82 -2.65 -8.83 10.23
CA VAL A 82 -1.85 -7.64 10.56
C VAL A 82 -2.06 -7.16 12.00
N LYS A 83 -3.24 -7.42 12.59
CA LYS A 83 -3.55 -7.07 13.98
C LYS A 83 -3.16 -8.17 14.99
N ASN A 84 -2.50 -9.22 14.53
CA ASN A 84 -2.12 -10.37 15.36
C ASN A 84 -3.29 -10.92 16.21
N ARG A 85 -4.48 -11.04 15.59
CA ARG A 85 -5.66 -11.59 16.28
C ARG A 85 -5.56 -13.11 16.42
N GLU A 86 -6.21 -13.63 17.47
CA GLU A 86 -6.35 -15.07 17.66
C GLU A 86 -7.01 -15.73 16.43
N GLY A 87 -6.48 -16.88 16.01
CA GLY A 87 -6.94 -17.59 14.81
C GLY A 87 -6.52 -16.96 13.48
N ALA A 88 -5.67 -15.92 13.50
CA ALA A 88 -5.04 -15.42 12.28
C ALA A 88 -4.13 -16.47 11.63
N ALA A 89 -3.93 -16.35 10.32
CA ALA A 89 -3.02 -17.19 9.55
C ALA A 89 -1.57 -17.10 10.04
N SER A 90 -0.74 -18.05 9.61
CA SER A 90 0.67 -18.13 10.01
C SER A 90 1.57 -17.09 9.31
N SER A 91 1.19 -16.64 8.12
CA SER A 91 1.93 -15.64 7.33
C SER A 91 0.98 -14.80 6.47
N ALA A 92 1.43 -13.61 6.04
CA ALA A 92 0.69 -12.78 5.10
C ALA A 92 0.47 -13.51 3.76
N LYS A 93 1.51 -14.23 3.31
CA LYS A 93 1.47 -15.02 2.06
C LYS A 93 0.35 -16.05 2.08
N GLU A 94 0.14 -16.74 3.20
CA GLU A 94 -0.95 -17.72 3.35
C GLU A 94 -2.33 -17.09 3.17
N VAL A 95 -2.52 -15.87 3.71
CA VAL A 95 -3.78 -15.13 3.54
C VAL A 95 -3.95 -14.69 2.08
N LEU A 96 -2.91 -14.10 1.51
CA LEU A 96 -2.97 -13.50 0.17
C LEU A 96 -3.13 -14.55 -0.94
N LEU A 97 -2.60 -15.76 -0.79
CA LEU A 97 -2.80 -16.85 -1.75
C LEU A 97 -4.23 -17.38 -1.79
N LYS A 98 -5.04 -17.11 -0.77
CA LYS A 98 -6.47 -17.49 -0.71
C LYS A 98 -7.39 -16.45 -1.34
N LEU A 99 -6.83 -15.37 -1.91
CA LEU A 99 -7.61 -14.34 -2.61
C LEU A 99 -7.97 -14.82 -4.01
N HIS A 100 -9.12 -15.48 -4.15
CA HIS A 100 -9.56 -16.05 -5.42
C HIS A 100 -10.30 -15.08 -6.34
N ARG A 101 -10.79 -13.95 -5.80
CA ARG A 101 -11.56 -12.95 -6.55
C ARG A 101 -10.69 -12.07 -7.45
N TRP A 102 -9.42 -11.97 -7.12
CA TRP A 102 -8.46 -11.08 -7.77
C TRP A 102 -7.32 -11.88 -8.37
N PRO A 103 -6.73 -11.42 -9.48
CA PRO A 103 -5.53 -12.05 -10.01
C PRO A 103 -4.40 -12.02 -8.98
N THR A 104 -3.66 -13.12 -8.87
CA THR A 104 -2.54 -13.29 -7.92
C THR A 104 -1.52 -12.15 -8.01
N TRP A 105 -1.25 -11.62 -9.20
CA TRP A 105 -0.30 -10.53 -9.42
C TRP A 105 -0.71 -9.19 -8.76
N MET A 106 -1.99 -9.01 -8.44
CA MET A 106 -2.47 -7.75 -7.89
C MET A 106 -2.25 -7.65 -6.37
N TRP A 107 -2.56 -8.72 -5.63
CA TRP A 107 -2.47 -8.70 -4.16
C TRP A 107 -1.53 -9.74 -3.57
N SER A 108 -1.27 -10.83 -4.28
CA SER A 108 -0.44 -11.94 -3.78
C SER A 108 0.99 -11.86 -4.32
N ASN A 109 1.52 -10.65 -4.41
CA ASN A 109 2.91 -10.37 -4.78
C ASN A 109 3.79 -10.17 -3.54
N GLU A 110 5.10 -10.20 -3.73
CA GLU A 110 6.08 -10.15 -2.64
C GLU A 110 6.08 -8.77 -1.93
N GLU A 111 5.73 -7.69 -2.63
CA GLU A 111 5.70 -6.34 -2.05
C GLU A 111 4.54 -6.17 -1.07
N VAL A 112 3.35 -6.68 -1.41
CA VAL A 112 2.18 -6.66 -0.51
C VAL A 112 2.39 -7.59 0.68
N VAL A 113 3.01 -8.76 0.46
CA VAL A 113 3.43 -9.66 1.56
C VAL A 113 4.38 -8.91 2.50
N ALA A 114 5.42 -8.28 1.97
CA ALA A 114 6.41 -7.56 2.76
C ALA A 114 5.80 -6.41 3.56
N LEU A 115 4.83 -5.68 3.00
CA LEU A 115 4.10 -4.63 3.71
C LEU A 115 3.25 -5.21 4.86
N ALA A 116 2.51 -6.29 4.60
CA ALA A 116 1.65 -6.91 5.61
C ALA A 116 2.44 -7.51 6.79
N GLU A 117 3.56 -8.17 6.50
CA GLU A 117 4.50 -8.69 7.53
C GLU A 117 5.07 -7.55 8.39
N TRP A 118 5.46 -6.44 7.75
CA TRP A 118 5.95 -5.25 8.45
C TRP A 118 4.87 -4.62 9.33
N LEU A 119 3.64 -4.51 8.84
CA LEU A 119 2.53 -3.96 9.62
C LEU A 119 2.19 -4.84 10.83
N ARG A 120 2.25 -6.16 10.68
CA ARG A 120 2.08 -7.10 11.81
C ARG A 120 3.13 -6.87 12.88
N THR A 121 4.40 -6.88 12.49
CA THR A 121 5.53 -6.61 13.40
C THR A 121 5.41 -5.23 14.06
N THR A 122 4.94 -4.24 13.31
CA THR A 122 4.75 -2.86 13.79
C THR A 122 3.61 -2.75 14.80
N ASN A 123 2.55 -3.56 14.67
CA ASN A 123 1.43 -3.61 15.60
C ASN A 123 1.71 -4.41 16.87
N ASP A 124 2.71 -5.31 16.86
CA ASP A 124 3.15 -6.03 18.06
C ASP A 124 3.87 -5.09 19.07
N ILE A 125 4.32 -3.92 18.63
CA ILE A 125 4.88 -2.90 19.50
C ILE A 125 3.72 -2.10 20.12
N PRO A 126 3.58 -2.05 21.47
CA PRO A 126 2.51 -1.30 22.12
C PRO A 126 2.68 0.20 21.83
N ARG A 127 1.93 0.69 20.84
CA ARG A 127 1.66 2.11 20.63
C ARG A 127 0.28 2.43 21.17
N ASN A 128 0.12 3.64 21.70
CA ASN A 128 -1.18 4.20 22.08
C ASN A 128 -2.14 4.39 20.87
N MET A 129 -1.66 4.08 19.65
CA MET A 129 -2.41 3.97 18.41
C MET A 129 -2.13 2.61 17.79
N LEU A 130 -3.04 1.66 17.97
CA LEU A 130 -3.12 0.50 17.08
C LEU A 130 -3.33 1.02 15.65
N ILE A 131 -2.61 0.49 14.66
CA ILE A 131 -2.89 0.81 13.26
C ILE A 131 -4.28 0.22 12.97
N ASN A 132 -5.27 1.10 12.98
CA ASN A 132 -6.68 0.77 12.95
C ASN A 132 -7.14 0.48 11.53
N SER A 133 -6.68 -0.65 10.99
CA SER A 133 -7.29 -1.38 9.87
C SER A 133 -6.89 -0.96 8.45
N PHE A 134 -6.90 -1.99 7.60
CA PHE A 134 -7.08 -1.89 6.16
C PHE A 134 -8.57 -1.82 5.86
N ILE A 135 -9.07 -0.81 5.11
CA ILE A 135 -10.34 -0.81 4.34
C ILE A 135 -10.57 0.61 3.80
N VAL A 136 -10.60 0.86 2.48
CA VAL A 136 -11.58 1.77 1.84
C VAL A 136 -11.56 1.51 0.34
N PHE A 137 -12.76 1.37 -0.20
CA PHE A 137 -13.12 1.19 -1.61
C PHE A 137 -12.65 2.36 -2.49
N ILE A 138 -12.04 2.05 -3.63
CA ILE A 138 -12.14 2.88 -4.83
C ILE A 138 -12.69 1.98 -5.93
N PHE A 139 -13.92 2.24 -6.35
CA PHE A 139 -14.54 1.59 -7.49
C PHE A 139 -14.02 2.33 -8.74
N MET A 140 -13.12 1.74 -9.52
CA MET A 140 -12.90 2.18 -10.90
C MET A 140 -13.82 1.33 -11.81
N PRO A 141 -14.82 1.92 -12.48
CA PRO A 141 -15.62 1.17 -13.44
C PRO A 141 -14.73 0.81 -14.66
N GLY A 142 -14.48 -0.48 -14.89
CA GLY A 142 -13.85 -0.91 -16.15
C GLY A 142 -13.11 -2.26 -16.17
N PHE A 143 -12.79 -2.89 -15.03
CA PHE A 143 -12.03 -4.14 -15.06
C PHE A 143 -12.95 -5.38 -15.13
N GLN A 144 -13.16 -5.91 -16.33
CA GLN A 144 -13.65 -7.27 -16.54
C GLN A 144 -12.45 -8.22 -16.63
N PRO A 145 -12.27 -9.16 -15.68
CA PRO A 145 -11.24 -10.18 -15.80
C PRO A 145 -11.73 -11.26 -16.77
N SER A 146 -11.58 -11.00 -18.07
CA SER A 146 -11.61 -12.05 -19.08
C SER A 146 -10.35 -11.92 -19.94
N LEU A 147 -9.58 -13.00 -20.00
CA LEU A 147 -8.38 -13.26 -20.81
C LEU A 147 -7.03 -13.12 -20.07
N ALA A 148 -6.69 -14.16 -19.30
CA ALA A 148 -5.32 -14.63 -19.13
C ALA A 148 -5.35 -16.12 -18.71
N SER A 149 -5.18 -17.13 -19.57
CA SER A 149 -5.23 -17.13 -21.02
C SER A 149 -3.92 -17.44 -21.74
N ILE A 150 -2.83 -17.79 -21.03
CA ILE A 150 -1.64 -18.46 -21.58
C ILE A 150 -1.13 -19.47 -20.54
#